data_AF-A0A963W5Q3-F1
#
_entry.id   AF-A0A963W5Q3-F1
#
_cell.length_a   1.000
_cell.length_b   1.000
_cell.length_c   1.000
_cell.angle_alpha   90.00
_cell.angle_beta   90.00
_cell.angle_gamma   90.00
#
_symmetry.space_group_name_H-M   'P 1'
#
loop_
_entity.id
_entity.type
_entity.pdbx_description
1 polymer ?
#
loop_
_entity_poly.entity_id
_entity_poly.type
_entity_poly.pdbx_seq_one_letter_code
_entity_poly.pdbx_strand_id
1 'polypeptide(L)'
;MSSKSFNYGRRIWSGFLAIAALFLCAAAPAAEPVAGWTPARIERLKYWVAKAPEDALPLLDTGPLEAAEASGDSASVDNAASMLALRLARMHLLGSATQTQRAGWHIADSDAAIDLRARLERAVMLNSIDSFFAGLQPKHPDYATLREAYAAETDPEERQTLARNMERWRWMPQSPGQNYVLVNAPAFEAQLWREGQRVGTWKVIVGKRSTPTPV
;
A
#
# COMPACT_ATOMS: atom_id res chain seq x y z
N MET A 1 -16.38 79.59 58.44
CA MET A 1 -17.80 80.01 58.53
C MET A 1 -18.62 79.18 57.55
N SER A 2 -19.71 78.59 58.05
CA SER A 2 -20.86 77.97 57.34
C SER A 2 -20.59 76.89 56.28
N SER A 3 -20.99 75.63 56.54
CA SER A 3 -22.35 75.07 56.35
C SER A 3 -22.65 74.92 54.85
N LYS A 4 -22.90 73.73 54.31
CA LYS A 4 -24.08 72.91 54.61
C LYS A 4 -23.85 71.40 54.40
N SER A 5 -24.48 70.67 55.31
CA SER A 5 -24.83 69.25 55.33
C SER A 5 -25.85 68.84 54.26
N PHE A 6 -25.75 67.61 53.75
CA PHE A 6 -26.93 66.74 53.59
C PHE A 6 -26.53 65.26 53.69
N ASN A 7 -27.10 64.59 54.69
CA ASN A 7 -27.05 63.15 54.93
C ASN A 7 -28.16 62.45 54.14
N TYR A 8 -27.89 61.26 53.61
CA TYR A 8 -28.75 60.06 53.56
C TYR A 8 -27.87 58.99 52.88
N GLY A 9 -27.51 57.84 53.46
CA GLY A 9 -28.27 56.99 54.37
C GLY A 9 -28.71 55.74 53.60
N ARG A 10 -28.12 54.59 53.98
CA ARG A 10 -28.47 53.18 53.69
C ARG A 10 -27.87 52.46 52.48
N ARG A 11 -26.89 51.63 52.85
CA ARG A 11 -26.59 50.25 52.40
C ARG A 11 -27.79 49.50 51.82
N ILE A 12 -27.61 48.88 50.66
CA ILE A 12 -28.14 47.54 50.35
C ILE A 12 -27.08 46.77 49.54
N TRP A 13 -26.79 45.58 50.04
CA TRP A 13 -25.89 44.55 49.56
C TRP A 13 -26.57 43.82 48.40
N SER A 14 -25.92 43.70 47.23
CA SER A 14 -26.46 42.87 46.13
C SER A 14 -25.32 42.12 45.45
N GLY A 15 -25.47 40.80 45.45
CA GLY A 15 -24.47 39.79 45.16
C GLY A 15 -23.79 39.88 43.80
N PHE A 16 -22.51 39.52 43.81
CA PHE A 16 -21.80 39.03 42.62
C PHE A 16 -22.47 37.73 42.15
N LEU A 17 -23.17 37.77 41.02
CA LEU A 17 -23.60 36.58 40.31
C LEU A 17 -22.42 36.08 39.47
N ALA A 18 -21.68 35.10 39.98
CA ALA A 18 -20.69 34.38 39.21
C ALA A 18 -21.44 33.45 38.23
N ILE A 19 -21.48 33.81 36.94
CA ILE A 19 -21.93 32.92 35.88
C ILE A 19 -20.80 31.93 35.63
N ALA A 20 -20.87 30.76 36.28
CA ALA A 20 -20.06 29.61 35.92
C ALA A 20 -20.60 29.04 34.60
N ALA A 21 -19.94 29.38 33.48
CA ALA A 21 -20.20 28.74 32.20
C ALA A 21 -19.71 27.28 32.28
N LEU A 22 -20.65 26.35 32.46
CA LEU A 22 -20.40 24.93 32.28
C LEU A 22 -20.11 24.68 30.79
N PHE A 23 -18.84 24.61 30.42
CA PHE A 23 -18.44 24.02 29.14
C PHE A 23 -18.68 22.51 29.25
N LEU A 24 -19.86 22.07 28.82
CA LEU A 24 -20.15 20.66 28.60
C LEU A 24 -19.34 20.23 27.38
N CYS A 25 -18.11 19.77 27.61
CA CYS A 25 -17.30 19.12 26.59
C CYS A 25 -17.94 17.76 26.32
N ALA A 26 -18.92 17.71 25.41
CA ALA A 26 -19.40 16.46 24.85
C ALA A 26 -18.24 15.87 24.04
N ALA A 27 -17.44 15.00 24.68
CA ALA A 27 -16.54 14.12 23.96
C ALA A 27 -17.42 13.32 22.98
N ALA A 28 -17.25 13.57 21.68
CA ALA A 28 -17.85 12.71 20.67
C ALA A 28 -17.49 11.26 21.03
N PRO A 29 -18.45 10.32 21.02
CA PRO A 29 -18.14 8.94 21.35
C PRO A 29 -17.00 8.51 20.42
N ALA A 30 -15.89 8.09 21.00
CA ALA A 30 -14.82 7.46 20.24
C ALA A 30 -15.49 6.29 19.51
N ALA A 31 -15.62 6.40 18.19
CA ALA A 31 -16.25 5.36 17.40
C ALA A 31 -15.51 4.05 17.70
N GLU A 32 -16.23 3.08 18.26
CA GLU A 32 -15.74 1.72 18.44
C GLU A 32 -15.08 1.29 17.13
N PRO A 33 -13.89 0.66 17.16
CA PRO A 33 -13.24 0.21 15.94
C PRO A 33 -14.17 -0.77 15.23
N VAL A 34 -14.83 -0.30 14.17
CA VAL A 34 -15.70 -1.14 13.36
C VAL A 34 -14.81 -2.22 12.74
N ALA A 35 -14.98 -3.45 13.22
CA ALA A 35 -14.30 -4.62 12.69
C ALA A 35 -14.78 -4.87 11.25
N GLY A 36 -13.89 -5.37 10.39
CA GLY A 36 -14.24 -5.74 9.01
C GLY A 36 -14.13 -4.61 7.98
N TRP A 37 -14.78 -4.79 6.84
CA TRP A 37 -14.68 -3.90 5.69
C TRP A 37 -15.75 -2.81 5.75
N THR A 38 -15.38 -1.64 6.29
CA THR A 38 -16.25 -0.45 6.25
C THR A 38 -16.33 0.12 4.83
N PRO A 39 -17.37 0.91 4.50
CA PRO A 39 -17.48 1.57 3.19
C PRO A 39 -16.22 2.34 2.79
N ALA A 40 -15.58 3.05 3.74
CA ALA A 40 -14.32 3.76 3.48
C ALA A 40 -13.16 2.82 3.11
N ARG A 41 -13.08 1.63 3.75
CA ARG A 41 -12.06 0.62 3.45
C ARG A 41 -12.32 -0.05 2.10
N ILE A 42 -13.59 -0.26 1.75
CA ILE A 42 -14.00 -0.80 0.44
C ILE A 42 -13.65 0.18 -0.68
N GLU A 43 -13.95 1.47 -0.52
CA GLU A 43 -13.55 2.50 -1.48
C GLU A 43 -12.03 2.56 -1.64
N ARG A 44 -11.27 2.37 -0.55
CA ARG A 44 -9.82 2.25 -0.61
C ARG A 44 -9.37 1.03 -1.41
N LEU A 45 -9.99 -0.14 -1.21
CA LEU A 45 -9.70 -1.34 -1.99
C LEU A 45 -10.01 -1.15 -3.48
N LYS A 46 -11.18 -0.59 -3.82
CA LYS A 46 -11.59 -0.29 -5.21
C LYS A 46 -10.61 0.67 -5.88
N TYR A 47 -10.12 1.68 -5.15
CA TYR A 47 -9.04 2.53 -5.66
C TYR A 47 -7.80 1.73 -6.04
N TRP A 48 -7.33 0.83 -5.18
CA TRP A 48 -6.14 0.02 -5.47
C TRP A 48 -6.35 -0.91 -6.66
N VAL A 49 -7.54 -1.49 -6.80
CA VAL A 49 -7.92 -2.29 -7.99
C VAL A 49 -7.87 -1.43 -9.25
N ALA A 50 -8.47 -0.25 -9.23
CA ALA A 50 -8.47 0.67 -10.37
C ALA A 50 -7.06 1.15 -10.75
N LYS A 51 -6.14 1.22 -9.78
CA LYS A 51 -4.74 1.61 -9.97
C LYS A 51 -3.81 0.46 -10.36
N ALA A 52 -4.27 -0.79 -10.32
CA ALA A 52 -3.45 -1.94 -10.69
C ALA A 52 -2.82 -1.81 -12.10
N PRO A 53 -3.51 -1.31 -13.14
CA PRO A 53 -2.91 -1.10 -14.46
C PRO A 53 -1.77 -0.07 -14.50
N GLU A 54 -1.72 0.89 -13.57
CA GLU A 54 -0.58 1.83 -13.46
C GLU A 54 0.69 1.13 -12.96
N ASP A 55 0.53 -0.01 -12.30
CA ASP A 55 1.62 -0.90 -11.92
C ASP A 55 1.76 -2.08 -12.91
N ALA A 56 1.25 -1.95 -14.13
CA ALA A 56 1.27 -3.01 -15.15
C ALA A 56 0.61 -4.34 -14.71
N LEU A 57 -0.33 -4.28 -13.78
CA LEU A 57 -1.13 -5.44 -13.35
C LEU A 57 -2.51 -5.42 -14.04
N PRO A 58 -3.11 -6.59 -14.35
CA PRO A 58 -4.44 -6.65 -14.92
C PRO A 58 -5.49 -6.08 -13.97
N LEU A 59 -6.52 -5.44 -14.54
CA LEU A 59 -7.69 -5.00 -13.78
C LEU A 59 -8.46 -6.22 -13.27
N LEU A 60 -8.82 -6.20 -11.98
CA LEU A 60 -9.62 -7.28 -11.38
C LEU A 60 -11.10 -6.95 -11.42
N ASP A 61 -11.91 -7.98 -11.58
CA ASP A 61 -13.37 -7.89 -11.54
C ASP A 61 -13.86 -7.53 -10.12
N THR A 62 -14.63 -6.45 -10.03
CA THR A 62 -15.25 -5.93 -8.80
C THR A 62 -16.72 -6.34 -8.65
N GLY A 63 -17.33 -6.95 -9.67
CA GLY A 63 -18.74 -7.31 -9.69
C GLY A 63 -19.21 -8.15 -8.49
N PRO A 64 -18.44 -9.16 -8.03
CA PRO A 64 -18.79 -9.92 -6.83
C PRO A 64 -18.85 -9.06 -5.54
N LEU A 65 -17.96 -8.08 -5.42
CA LEU A 65 -17.95 -7.15 -4.28
C LEU A 65 -19.15 -6.19 -4.36
N GLU A 66 -19.43 -5.65 -5.53
CA GLU A 66 -20.57 -4.76 -5.75
C GLU A 66 -21.91 -5.46 -5.49
N ALA A 67 -22.05 -6.72 -5.91
CA ALA A 67 -23.21 -7.54 -5.61
C ALA A 67 -23.35 -7.81 -4.09
N ALA A 68 -22.24 -8.00 -3.38
CA ALA A 68 -22.25 -8.15 -1.93
C ALA A 68 -22.61 -6.84 -1.22
N GLU A 69 -22.12 -5.69 -1.68
CA GLU A 69 -22.53 -4.37 -1.16
C GLU A 69 -24.02 -4.13 -1.36
N ALA A 70 -24.57 -4.53 -2.52
CA ALA A 70 -26.00 -4.39 -2.82
C ALA A 70 -26.90 -5.30 -1.96
N SER A 71 -26.39 -6.43 -1.45
CA SER A 71 -27.17 -7.31 -0.56
C SER A 71 -27.31 -6.74 0.86
N GLY A 72 -26.41 -5.84 1.27
CA GLY A 72 -26.36 -5.27 2.62
C GLY A 72 -25.88 -6.25 3.70
N ASP A 73 -25.52 -7.48 3.34
CA ASP A 73 -24.98 -8.47 4.28
C ASP A 73 -23.49 -8.21 4.54
N SER A 74 -23.17 -7.75 5.75
CA SER A 74 -21.81 -7.44 6.16
C SER A 74 -20.86 -8.64 6.03
N ALA A 75 -21.33 -9.86 6.27
CA ALA A 75 -20.49 -11.05 6.16
C ALA A 75 -20.13 -11.35 4.69
N SER A 76 -21.08 -11.20 3.78
CA SER A 76 -20.85 -11.32 2.33
C SER A 76 -19.88 -10.24 1.82
N VAL A 77 -20.05 -9.00 2.27
CA VAL A 77 -19.15 -7.88 1.93
C VAL A 77 -17.73 -8.17 2.42
N ASP A 78 -17.58 -8.59 3.67
CA ASP A 78 -16.28 -8.91 4.26
C ASP A 78 -15.55 -10.01 3.50
N ASN A 79 -16.27 -11.05 3.09
CA ASN A 79 -15.73 -12.15 2.32
C ASN A 79 -15.28 -11.69 0.92
N ALA A 80 -16.18 -11.04 0.18
CA ALA A 80 -15.90 -10.57 -1.18
C ALA A 80 -14.72 -9.58 -1.22
N ALA A 81 -14.69 -8.61 -0.29
CA ALA A 81 -13.60 -7.65 -0.18
C ALA A 81 -12.28 -8.33 0.17
N SER A 82 -12.28 -9.27 1.12
CA SER A 82 -11.07 -10.03 1.49
C SER A 82 -10.55 -10.88 0.33
N MET A 83 -11.42 -11.54 -0.42
CA MET A 83 -11.03 -12.32 -1.61
C MET A 83 -10.39 -11.45 -2.69
N LEU A 84 -11.02 -10.31 -3.00
CA LEU A 84 -10.51 -9.35 -3.98
C LEU A 84 -9.16 -8.77 -3.54
N ALA A 85 -9.06 -8.36 -2.27
CA ALA A 85 -7.83 -7.83 -1.69
C ALA A 85 -6.68 -8.84 -1.71
N LEU A 86 -6.94 -10.12 -1.36
CA LEU A 86 -5.92 -11.17 -1.39
C LEU A 86 -5.46 -11.49 -2.81
N ARG A 87 -6.36 -11.47 -3.79
CA ARG A 87 -6.01 -11.66 -5.20
C ARG A 87 -5.10 -10.54 -5.69
N LEU A 88 -5.46 -9.29 -5.42
CA LEU A 88 -4.63 -8.13 -5.75
C LEU A 88 -3.28 -8.16 -5.02
N ALA A 89 -3.28 -8.49 -3.74
CA ALA A 89 -2.07 -8.59 -2.92
C ALA A 89 -1.09 -9.63 -3.48
N ARG A 90 -1.61 -10.80 -3.89
CA ARG A 90 -0.80 -11.85 -4.52
C ARG A 90 -0.18 -11.36 -5.83
N MET A 91 -0.90 -10.58 -6.63
CA MET A 91 -0.39 -10.03 -7.88
C MET A 91 0.72 -8.99 -7.67
N HIS A 92 0.59 -8.11 -6.67
CA HIS A 92 1.67 -7.20 -6.32
C HIS A 92 2.91 -7.95 -5.82
N LEU A 93 2.70 -8.99 -4.99
CA LEU A 93 3.77 -9.76 -4.35
C LEU A 93 4.53 -10.66 -5.32
N LEU A 94 3.80 -11.47 -6.11
CA LEU A 94 4.36 -12.60 -6.87
C LEU A 94 4.23 -12.43 -8.39
N GLY A 95 3.61 -11.34 -8.83
CA GLY A 95 3.25 -11.10 -10.22
C GLY A 95 1.95 -11.80 -10.66
N SER A 96 1.62 -11.63 -11.93
CA SER A 96 0.42 -12.18 -12.58
C SER A 96 0.73 -13.24 -13.65
N ALA A 97 2.02 -13.50 -13.92
CA ALA A 97 2.46 -14.46 -14.90
C ALA A 97 2.11 -15.91 -14.54
N THR A 98 1.76 -16.70 -15.56
CA THR A 98 1.54 -18.14 -15.45
C THR A 98 2.83 -18.91 -15.25
N GLN A 99 2.73 -20.15 -14.77
CA GLN A 99 3.90 -21.04 -14.62
C GLN A 99 4.65 -21.23 -15.95
N THR A 100 3.93 -21.26 -17.07
CA THR A 100 4.53 -21.38 -18.41
C THR A 100 5.29 -20.11 -18.80
N GLN A 101 4.80 -18.93 -18.43
CA GLN A 101 5.50 -17.65 -18.67
C GLN A 101 6.75 -17.51 -17.79
N ARG A 102 6.75 -18.15 -16.61
CA ARG A 102 7.91 -18.25 -15.70
C ARG A 102 8.82 -19.45 -16.02
N ALA A 103 8.63 -20.14 -17.15
CA ALA A 103 9.46 -21.28 -17.51
C ALA A 103 10.94 -20.87 -17.59
N GLY A 104 11.81 -21.66 -16.94
CA GLY A 104 13.24 -21.40 -16.89
C GLY A 104 13.68 -20.39 -15.83
N TRP A 105 12.79 -19.95 -14.94
CA TRP A 105 13.12 -19.16 -13.77
C TRP A 105 13.38 -20.05 -12.54
N HIS A 106 14.59 -19.99 -12.00
CA HIS A 106 15.09 -20.84 -10.93
C HIS A 106 15.48 -20.07 -9.67
N ILE A 107 15.41 -18.73 -9.68
CA ILE A 107 15.57 -17.91 -8.47
C ILE A 107 14.47 -18.26 -7.48
N ALA A 108 14.87 -18.69 -6.27
CA ALA A 108 13.94 -18.97 -5.19
C ALA A 108 13.27 -17.67 -4.71
N ASP A 109 11.94 -17.69 -4.68
CA ASP A 109 11.12 -16.59 -4.19
C ASP A 109 10.65 -16.89 -2.76
N SER A 110 11.31 -16.27 -1.78
CA SER A 110 10.97 -16.43 -0.36
C SER A 110 9.61 -15.83 0.01
N ASP A 111 9.09 -14.94 -0.83
CA ASP A 111 7.91 -14.16 -0.49
C ASP A 111 6.62 -14.98 -0.64
N ALA A 112 6.68 -16.10 -1.36
CA ALA A 112 5.59 -17.08 -1.41
C ALA A 112 5.22 -17.64 -0.02
N ALA A 113 6.11 -17.56 0.96
CA ALA A 113 5.86 -17.98 2.35
C ALA A 113 5.16 -16.92 3.21
N ILE A 114 4.96 -15.71 2.70
CA ILE A 114 4.31 -14.62 3.44
C ILE A 114 2.82 -14.92 3.63
N ASP A 115 2.36 -14.88 4.88
CA ASP A 115 0.95 -14.98 5.21
C ASP A 115 0.20 -13.68 4.86
N LEU A 116 -0.27 -13.60 3.61
CA LEU A 116 -1.05 -12.47 3.10
C LEU A 116 -2.38 -12.29 3.84
N ARG A 117 -2.99 -13.38 4.32
CA ARG A 117 -4.28 -13.32 5.03
C ARG A 117 -4.12 -12.65 6.38
N ALA A 118 -3.17 -13.12 7.19
CA ALA A 118 -2.91 -12.50 8.50
C ALA A 118 -2.46 -11.03 8.36
N ARG A 119 -1.65 -10.71 7.34
CA ARG A 119 -1.23 -9.32 7.05
C ARG A 119 -2.42 -8.44 6.64
N LEU A 120 -3.33 -8.95 5.80
CA LEU A 120 -4.51 -8.23 5.37
C LEU A 120 -5.46 -7.97 6.55
N GLU A 121 -5.75 -8.98 7.36
CA GLU A 121 -6.60 -8.85 8.55
C GLU A 121 -6.06 -7.77 9.49
N ARG A 122 -4.74 -7.76 9.73
CA ARG A 122 -4.09 -6.71 10.51
C ARG A 122 -4.21 -5.34 9.86
N ALA A 123 -4.07 -5.25 8.54
CA ALA A 123 -4.19 -3.98 7.81
C ALA A 123 -5.61 -3.41 7.84
N VAL A 124 -6.63 -4.26 7.74
CA VAL A 124 -8.04 -3.86 7.87
C VAL A 124 -8.29 -3.36 9.30
N MET A 125 -7.85 -4.10 10.31
CA MET A 125 -7.99 -3.72 11.72
C MET A 125 -7.32 -2.38 12.04
N LEU A 126 -6.12 -2.14 11.51
CA LEU A 126 -5.35 -0.92 11.72
C LEU A 126 -5.70 0.22 10.76
N ASN A 127 -6.67 0.02 9.87
CA ASN A 127 -7.01 0.97 8.80
C ASN A 127 -5.81 1.40 7.93
N SER A 128 -4.92 0.45 7.62
CA SER A 128 -3.65 0.68 6.93
C SER A 128 -3.59 -0.04 5.57
N ILE A 129 -4.69 -0.01 4.80
CA ILE A 129 -4.81 -0.69 3.50
C ILE A 129 -3.78 -0.17 2.49
N ASP A 130 -3.55 1.14 2.45
CA ASP A 130 -2.56 1.73 1.54
C ASP A 130 -1.15 1.24 1.83
N SER A 131 -0.76 1.20 3.11
CA SER A 131 0.54 0.69 3.54
C SER A 131 0.68 -0.82 3.27
N PHE A 132 -0.41 -1.58 3.37
CA PHE A 132 -0.43 -2.99 3.05
C PHE A 132 -0.07 -3.23 1.58
N PHE A 133 -0.78 -2.61 0.63
CA PHE A 133 -0.49 -2.79 -0.80
C PHE A 133 0.85 -2.19 -1.22
N ALA A 134 1.20 -0.98 -0.74
CA ALA A 134 2.49 -0.38 -1.04
C ALA A 134 3.66 -1.24 -0.52
N GLY A 135 3.48 -1.90 0.63
CA GLY A 135 4.47 -2.80 1.22
C GLY A 135 4.57 -4.17 0.54
N LEU A 136 3.79 -4.43 -0.51
CA LEU A 136 3.82 -5.65 -1.32
C LEU A 136 4.42 -5.41 -2.72
N GLN A 137 5.08 -4.28 -2.96
CA GLN A 137 5.81 -4.06 -4.20
C GLN A 137 7.30 -4.39 -4.02
N PRO A 138 8.02 -4.82 -5.08
CA PRO A 138 9.48 -4.91 -5.06
C PRO A 138 10.11 -3.61 -4.55
N LYS A 139 11.04 -3.72 -3.60
CA LYS A 139 11.64 -2.55 -2.92
C LYS A 139 12.92 -2.04 -3.59
N HIS A 140 13.36 -2.71 -4.65
CA HIS A 140 14.61 -2.38 -5.32
C HIS A 140 14.51 -1.02 -6.05
N PRO A 141 15.53 -0.16 -6.00
CA PRO A 141 15.52 1.14 -6.69
C PRO A 141 15.23 1.02 -8.20
N ASP A 142 15.82 0.05 -8.89
CA ASP A 142 15.58 -0.16 -10.33
C ASP A 142 14.10 -0.46 -10.65
N TYR A 143 13.36 -1.08 -9.74
CA TYR A 143 11.93 -1.29 -9.92
C TYR A 143 11.15 0.01 -9.83
N ALA A 144 11.52 0.92 -8.91
CA ALA A 144 10.94 2.26 -8.85
C ALA A 144 11.19 3.04 -10.15
N THR A 145 12.41 2.99 -10.68
CA THR A 145 12.76 3.60 -11.97
C THR A 145 11.93 3.02 -13.13
N LEU A 146 11.70 1.70 -13.14
CA LEU A 146 10.85 1.05 -14.15
C LEU A 146 9.39 1.51 -14.06
N ARG A 147 8.86 1.71 -12.85
CA ARG A 147 7.49 2.22 -12.65
C ARG A 147 7.34 3.64 -13.16
N GLU A 148 8.32 4.50 -12.89
CA GLU A 148 8.34 5.87 -13.41
C GLU A 148 8.41 5.89 -14.94
N ALA A 149 9.28 5.08 -15.53
CA ALA A 149 9.37 4.93 -16.99
C ALA A 149 8.05 4.40 -17.59
N TYR A 150 7.45 3.37 -16.98
CA TYR A 150 6.18 2.80 -17.42
C TYR A 150 5.04 3.82 -17.40
N ALA A 151 5.01 4.70 -16.39
CA ALA A 151 3.99 5.74 -16.26
C ALA A 151 4.15 6.87 -17.30
N ALA A 152 5.39 7.18 -17.69
CA ALA A 152 5.70 8.21 -18.68
C ALA A 152 5.60 7.70 -20.13
N GLU A 153 5.70 6.39 -20.35
CA GLU A 153 5.74 5.80 -21.68
C GLU A 153 4.36 5.82 -22.38
N THR A 154 4.38 6.25 -23.63
CA THR A 154 3.17 6.38 -24.48
C THR A 154 3.14 5.38 -25.61
N ASP A 155 4.30 4.88 -26.05
CA ASP A 155 4.38 3.83 -27.06
C ASP A 155 3.90 2.48 -26.50
N PRO A 156 2.89 1.82 -27.11
CA PRO A 156 2.33 0.58 -26.59
C PRO A 156 3.33 -0.59 -26.52
N GLU A 157 4.27 -0.69 -27.47
CA GLU A 157 5.22 -1.81 -27.52
C GLU A 157 6.31 -1.65 -26.46
N GLU A 158 6.87 -0.44 -26.34
CA GLU A 158 7.84 -0.12 -25.30
C GLU A 158 7.23 -0.22 -23.90
N ARG A 159 6.00 0.28 -23.74
CA ARG A 159 5.25 0.13 -22.49
C ARG A 159 5.01 -1.33 -22.12
N GLN A 160 4.76 -2.20 -23.10
CA GLN A 160 4.65 -3.65 -22.87
C GLN A 160 6.01 -4.27 -22.47
N THR A 161 7.11 -3.79 -23.02
CA THR A 161 8.47 -4.21 -22.63
C THR A 161 8.76 -3.83 -21.17
N LEU A 162 8.45 -2.60 -20.77
CA LEU A 162 8.57 -2.13 -19.39
C LEU A 162 7.70 -2.97 -18.44
N ALA A 163 6.44 -3.25 -18.81
CA ALA A 163 5.55 -4.12 -18.05
C ALA A 163 6.13 -5.52 -17.82
N ARG A 164 6.74 -6.14 -18.85
CA ARG A 164 7.40 -7.45 -18.72
C ARG A 164 8.60 -7.41 -17.77
N ASN A 165 9.37 -6.32 -17.79
CA ASN A 165 10.49 -6.15 -16.86
C ASN A 165 10.01 -5.96 -15.43
N MET A 166 8.98 -5.14 -15.21
CA MET A 166 8.33 -5.00 -13.90
C MET A 166 7.79 -6.33 -13.37
N GLU A 167 7.18 -7.13 -14.24
CA GLU A 167 6.67 -8.46 -13.88
C GLU A 167 7.81 -9.39 -13.44
N ARG A 168 8.95 -9.40 -14.13
CA ARG A 168 10.14 -10.19 -13.72
C ARG A 168 10.69 -9.77 -12.37
N TRP A 169 10.62 -8.48 -12.01
CA TRP A 169 11.02 -8.02 -10.68
C TRP A 169 10.14 -8.59 -9.56
N ARG A 170 8.87 -8.90 -9.84
CA ARG A 170 7.96 -9.56 -8.88
C ARG A 170 8.19 -11.06 -8.76
N TRP A 171 9.07 -11.64 -9.58
CA TRP A 171 9.44 -13.06 -9.49
C TRP A 171 10.65 -13.29 -8.57
N MET A 172 11.28 -12.20 -8.12
CA MET A 172 12.37 -12.19 -7.14
C MET A 172 11.82 -11.81 -5.75
N PRO A 173 12.53 -12.18 -4.67
CA PRO A 173 12.25 -11.63 -3.35
C PRO A 173 12.21 -10.10 -3.37
N GLN A 174 11.18 -9.51 -2.79
CA GLN A 174 10.99 -8.06 -2.64
C GLN A 174 12.16 -7.36 -1.97
N SER A 175 12.84 -8.09 -1.08
CA SER A 175 14.04 -7.67 -0.37
C SER A 175 15.10 -8.76 -0.49
N PRO A 176 16.08 -8.63 -1.40
CA PRO A 176 17.18 -9.60 -1.56
C PRO A 176 18.17 -9.64 -0.37
N GLY A 177 17.93 -8.84 0.66
CA GLY A 177 18.77 -8.74 1.87
C GLY A 177 19.72 -7.55 1.82
N GLN A 178 20.63 -7.47 2.80
CA GLN A 178 21.55 -6.33 2.92
C GLN A 178 22.72 -6.40 1.94
N ASN A 179 23.18 -7.60 1.59
CA ASN A 179 24.33 -7.81 0.73
C ASN A 179 24.00 -8.85 -0.34
N TYR A 180 24.08 -8.48 -1.61
CA TYR A 180 23.77 -9.37 -2.72
C TYR A 180 24.53 -8.97 -3.99
N VAL A 181 24.63 -9.92 -4.93
CA VAL A 181 25.11 -9.66 -6.29
C VAL A 181 23.93 -9.80 -7.24
N LEU A 182 23.65 -8.74 -7.99
CA LEU A 182 22.63 -8.76 -9.03
C LEU A 182 23.32 -8.94 -10.38
N VAL A 183 22.96 -9.99 -11.12
CA VAL A 183 23.49 -10.27 -12.45
C VAL A 183 22.43 -9.95 -13.49
N ASN A 184 22.67 -8.93 -14.30
CA ASN A 184 21.86 -8.61 -15.46
C ASN A 184 22.50 -9.26 -16.70
N ALA A 185 22.10 -10.50 -16.98
CA ALA A 185 22.66 -11.27 -18.08
C ALA A 185 22.47 -10.61 -19.47
N PRO A 186 21.29 -10.05 -19.82
CA PRO A 186 21.13 -9.29 -21.05
C PRO A 186 22.06 -8.09 -21.19
N ALA A 187 22.41 -7.43 -20.07
CA ALA A 187 23.32 -6.28 -20.07
C ALA A 187 24.81 -6.64 -19.95
N PHE A 188 25.15 -7.94 -19.79
CA PHE A 188 26.52 -8.40 -19.55
C PHE A 188 27.16 -7.75 -18.31
N GLU A 189 26.37 -7.53 -17.25
CA GLU A 189 26.81 -6.84 -16.04
C GLU A 189 26.47 -7.59 -14.76
N ALA A 190 27.38 -7.53 -13.78
CA ALA A 190 27.13 -7.89 -12.40
C ALA A 190 27.34 -6.67 -11.50
N GLN A 191 26.44 -6.50 -10.53
CA GLN A 191 26.47 -5.38 -9.59
C GLN A 191 26.53 -5.93 -8.16
N LEU A 192 27.45 -5.40 -7.36
CA LEU A 192 27.50 -5.69 -5.92
C LEU A 192 26.71 -4.63 -5.18
N TRP A 193 25.76 -5.06 -4.38
CA TRP A 193 24.95 -4.23 -3.51
C TRP A 193 25.27 -4.50 -2.04
N ARG A 194 25.44 -3.44 -1.26
CA ARG A 194 25.62 -3.47 0.19
C ARG A 194 24.79 -2.37 0.82
N GLU A 195 23.98 -2.73 1.82
CA GLU A 195 23.15 -1.81 2.59
C GLU A 195 22.27 -0.91 1.69
N GLY A 196 21.74 -1.49 0.61
CA GLY A 196 20.91 -0.77 -0.37
C GLY A 196 21.67 0.18 -1.29
N GLN A 197 23.01 0.15 -1.28
CA GLN A 197 23.87 0.93 -2.17
C GLN A 197 24.62 0.03 -3.14
N ARG A 198 24.70 0.45 -4.41
CA ARG A 198 25.54 -0.22 -5.41
C ARG A 198 26.99 0.19 -5.20
N VAL A 199 27.81 -0.76 -4.74
CA VAL A 199 29.24 -0.52 -4.41
C VAL A 199 30.20 -0.87 -5.55
N GLY A 200 29.72 -1.55 -6.60
CA GLY A 200 30.52 -1.82 -7.78
C GLY A 200 29.74 -2.47 -8.91
N THR A 201 30.26 -2.32 -10.12
CA THR A 201 29.73 -2.90 -11.36
C THR A 201 30.88 -3.49 -12.17
N TRP A 202 30.70 -4.70 -12.68
CA TRP A 202 31.68 -5.40 -13.51
C TRP A 202 31.01 -5.94 -14.76
N LYS A 203 31.75 -5.97 -15.87
CA LYS A 203 31.33 -6.70 -17.06
C LYS A 203 31.49 -8.20 -16.81
N VAL A 204 30.50 -8.98 -17.25
CA VAL A 204 30.50 -10.44 -17.14
C VAL A 204 30.28 -11.09 -18.49
N ILE A 205 30.79 -12.31 -18.64
CA ILE A 205 30.52 -13.15 -19.80
C ILE A 205 29.36 -14.08 -19.43
N VAL A 206 28.33 -14.12 -20.28
CA VAL A 206 27.18 -15.00 -20.11
C VAL A 206 27.19 -16.10 -21.17
N GLY A 207 26.39 -17.15 -20.95
CA GLY A 207 26.24 -18.26 -21.88
C GLY A 207 25.78 -17.82 -23.27
N LYS A 208 26.17 -18.59 -24.29
CA LYS A 208 25.72 -18.39 -25.67
C LYS A 208 24.20 -18.55 -25.77
N ARG A 209 23.55 -18.01 -26.81
CA ARG A 209 22.10 -18.18 -27.04
C ARG A 209 21.65 -19.66 -27.07
N SER A 210 22.52 -20.56 -27.55
CA SER A 210 22.27 -22.01 -27.59
C SER A 210 22.45 -22.71 -26.23
N THR A 211 23.16 -22.10 -25.29
CA THR A 211 23.47 -22.61 -23.95
C THR A 211 23.45 -21.44 -22.95
N PRO A 212 22.27 -20.83 -22.73
CA PRO A 212 22.16 -19.61 -21.93
C PRO A 212 22.53 -19.89 -20.47
N THR A 213 23.01 -18.86 -19.77
CA THR A 213 23.16 -18.93 -18.31
C THR A 213 21.77 -19.13 -17.70
N PRO A 214 21.54 -20.20 -16.90
CA PRO A 214 20.29 -20.39 -16.21
C PRO A 214 20.01 -19.22 -15.26
N VAL A 215 18.76 -18.77 -15.21
CA VAL A 215 18.26 -17.75 -14.28
C VAL A 215 17.38 -18.41 -13.24
#